data_AF-A0A7Z8QL74-F1
#
_entry.id   AF-A0A7Z8QL74-F1
#
_cell.length_a   1.000
_cell.length_b   1.000
_cell.length_c   1.000
_cell.angle_alpha   90.00
_cell.angle_beta   90.00
_cell.angle_gamma   90.00
#
_symmetry.space_group_name_H-M   'P 1'
#
loop_
_entity.id
_entity.type
_entity.pdbx_description
1 polymer ?
#
loop_
_entity_poly.entity_id
_entity_poly.type
_entity_poly.pdbx_seq_one_letter_code
_entity_poly.pdbx_strand_id
1 'polypeptide(L)'
;MDQDMAIILCPEKDTPQWGECLYEVGGTGPAGGLVFYATDGGRHGIEASPTDQGQSEWGCYNTEFEGVTGTAIGSGAANTKIISESNCVGRYSYSGEIAARVSNNYELNGFDDWYLPSRDELYLMNKDLIAKDLGGFKGRSYWSSSNYTISSRPDEFAWIQSFGGDNYGVSRFGELSVRSIRSF
;
A
#
# COMPACT_ATOMS: atom_id res chain seq x y z
N MET A 1 41.76 0.62 -3.63
CA MET A 1 41.03 1.16 -2.47
C MET A 1 40.07 0.05 -2.10
N ASP A 2 40.49 -0.80 -1.16
CA ASP A 2 39.62 -1.84 -0.60
C ASP A 2 38.50 -1.12 0.14
N GLN A 3 37.26 -1.30 -0.33
CA GLN A 3 36.11 -1.06 0.52
C GLN A 3 36.01 -2.31 1.41
N ASP A 4 36.17 -2.14 2.72
CA ASP A 4 35.95 -3.19 3.71
C ASP A 4 34.55 -3.78 3.53
N MET A 5 34.43 -4.91 2.82
CA MET A 5 33.17 -5.62 2.69
C MET A 5 32.93 -6.42 3.96
N ALA A 6 31.93 -6.02 4.74
CA ALA A 6 31.46 -6.77 5.89
C ALA A 6 30.39 -7.81 5.48
N ILE A 7 30.32 -8.92 6.22
CA ILE A 7 29.17 -9.81 6.17
C ILE A 7 28.07 -9.21 7.03
N ILE A 8 26.88 -9.02 6.45
CA ILE A 8 25.70 -8.47 7.13
C ILE A 8 24.59 -9.52 7.14
N LEU A 9 23.93 -9.65 8.29
CA LEU A 9 22.67 -10.39 8.41
C LEU A 9 21.52 -9.44 8.10
N CYS A 10 20.93 -9.61 6.92
CA CYS A 10 19.84 -8.77 6.48
C CYS A 10 18.49 -9.26 7.04
N PRO A 11 17.59 -8.35 7.44
CA PRO A 11 16.25 -8.71 7.83
C PRO A 11 15.59 -9.59 6.77
N GLU A 12 14.97 -10.69 7.22
CA GLU A 12 14.17 -11.59 6.39
C GLU A 12 14.95 -12.25 5.23
N LYS A 13 16.29 -12.36 5.36
CA LYS A 13 17.15 -13.12 4.46
C LYS A 13 17.76 -14.29 5.21
N ASP A 14 17.56 -15.50 4.67
CA ASP A 14 18.13 -16.73 5.22
C ASP A 14 19.65 -16.82 5.02
N THR A 15 20.22 -16.00 4.13
CA THR A 15 21.65 -16.01 3.80
C THR A 15 22.29 -14.66 4.11
N PRO A 16 23.45 -14.65 4.80
CA PRO A 16 24.22 -13.43 5.01
C PRO A 16 24.61 -12.77 3.67
N GLN A 17 24.54 -11.46 3.61
CA GLN A 17 24.90 -10.65 2.44
C GLN A 17 26.26 -9.99 2.62
N TRP A 18 26.94 -9.72 1.51
CA TRP A 18 28.17 -8.93 1.52
C TRP A 18 27.86 -7.46 1.29
N GLY A 19 28.38 -6.59 2.15
CA GLY A 19 28.30 -5.14 1.97
C GLY A 19 26.98 -4.54 2.44
N GLU A 20 25.87 -4.81 1.74
CA GLU A 20 24.56 -4.18 2.01
C GLU A 20 23.37 -5.12 1.80
N CYS A 21 22.20 -4.73 2.31
CA CYS A 21 20.97 -5.49 2.15
C CYS A 21 20.25 -5.12 0.87
N LEU A 22 20.14 -6.09 -0.03
CA LEU A 22 19.50 -5.93 -1.33
C LEU A 22 18.23 -6.78 -1.44
N TYR A 23 17.21 -6.18 -2.02
CA TYR A 23 15.87 -6.74 -2.13
C TYR A 23 15.41 -6.76 -3.60
N GLU A 24 14.70 -7.82 -3.98
CA GLU A 24 14.26 -8.03 -5.35
C GLU A 24 12.75 -8.25 -5.42
N VAL A 25 12.14 -7.85 -6.53
CA VAL A 25 10.71 -8.05 -6.78
C VAL A 25 10.34 -9.53 -6.68
N GLY A 26 9.29 -9.83 -5.92
CA GLY A 26 8.82 -11.18 -5.59
C GLY A 26 9.47 -11.81 -4.36
N GLY A 27 10.57 -11.22 -3.86
CA GLY A 27 11.22 -11.65 -2.62
C GLY A 27 10.64 -11.00 -1.36
N THR A 28 11.11 -11.45 -0.20
CA THR A 28 10.77 -10.85 1.09
C THR A 28 11.57 -9.58 1.33
N GLY A 29 10.89 -8.50 1.69
CA GLY A 29 11.47 -7.19 1.98
C GLY A 29 11.84 -7.02 3.46
N PRO A 30 12.39 -5.86 3.83
CA PRO A 30 12.99 -5.64 5.13
C PRO A 30 12.02 -5.77 6.32
N ALA A 31 10.71 -5.53 6.14
CA ALA A 31 9.71 -5.72 7.20
C ALA A 31 9.00 -7.08 7.13
N GLY A 32 9.39 -7.98 6.23
CA GLY A 32 8.71 -9.26 6.04
C GLY A 32 7.54 -9.20 5.05
N GLY A 33 7.41 -8.10 4.31
CA GLY A 33 6.46 -7.96 3.21
C GLY A 33 6.99 -8.57 1.91
N LEU A 34 6.15 -8.60 0.87
CA LEU A 34 6.55 -8.97 -0.48
C LEU A 34 6.92 -7.74 -1.29
N VAL A 35 8.16 -7.70 -1.78
CA VAL A 35 8.65 -6.60 -2.61
C VAL A 35 7.98 -6.65 -3.98
N PHE A 36 7.38 -5.55 -4.42
CA PHE A 36 6.77 -5.44 -5.75
C PHE A 36 7.36 -4.30 -6.58
N TYR A 37 8.16 -3.44 -5.95
CA TYR A 37 8.91 -2.39 -6.63
C TYR A 37 10.29 -2.31 -5.98
N ALA A 38 11.34 -2.32 -6.79
CA ALA A 38 12.73 -2.21 -6.34
C ALA A 38 13.47 -1.24 -7.25
N THR A 39 14.31 -0.40 -6.65
CA THR A 39 15.12 0.62 -7.31
C THR A 39 16.53 0.59 -6.76
N ASP A 40 17.43 1.25 -7.47
CA ASP A 40 18.82 1.39 -7.04
C ASP A 40 19.49 0.04 -6.70
N GLY A 41 19.27 -0.95 -7.56
CA GLY A 41 19.82 -2.31 -7.38
C GLY A 41 19.20 -3.12 -6.23
N GLY A 42 18.07 -2.68 -5.67
CA GLY A 42 17.39 -3.35 -4.55
C GLY A 42 17.66 -2.71 -3.20
N ARG A 43 18.37 -1.57 -3.15
CA ARG A 43 18.56 -0.78 -1.93
C ARG A 43 17.29 -0.10 -1.46
N HIS A 44 16.44 0.30 -2.41
CA HIS A 44 15.19 1.00 -2.14
C HIS A 44 14.04 0.32 -2.85
N GLY A 45 12.83 0.46 -2.32
CA GLY A 45 11.68 -0.18 -2.93
C GLY A 45 10.38 0.02 -2.17
N ILE A 46 9.40 -0.78 -2.56
CA ILE A 46 8.10 -0.86 -1.90
C ILE A 46 7.75 -2.33 -1.72
N GLU A 47 7.32 -2.68 -0.52
CA GLU A 47 6.80 -3.99 -0.17
C GLU A 47 5.33 -3.92 0.26
N ALA A 48 4.59 -4.96 -0.07
CA ALA A 48 3.22 -5.17 0.39
C ALA A 48 3.22 -6.03 1.65
N SER A 49 2.31 -5.75 2.58
CA SER A 49 2.16 -6.57 3.78
C SER A 49 1.86 -8.03 3.39
N PRO A 50 2.27 -9.02 4.19
CA PRO A 50 2.12 -10.43 3.83
C PRO A 50 0.65 -10.90 3.84
N THR A 51 -0.25 -10.17 4.50
CA THR A 51 -1.69 -10.49 4.58
C THR A 51 -2.57 -9.25 4.39
N ASP A 52 -3.81 -9.44 3.94
CA ASP A 52 -4.81 -8.37 3.90
C ASP A 52 -5.18 -7.93 5.33
N GLN A 53 -5.33 -6.62 5.56
CA GLN A 53 -5.76 -6.05 6.84
C GLN A 53 -7.30 -6.09 7.01
N GLY A 54 -8.01 -6.80 6.14
CA GLY A 54 -9.46 -6.92 6.14
C GLY A 54 -10.12 -6.04 5.08
N GLN A 55 -11.36 -5.64 5.35
CA GLN A 55 -12.13 -4.74 4.50
C GLN A 55 -12.57 -3.51 5.30
N SER A 56 -12.60 -2.36 4.66
CA SER A 56 -13.03 -1.10 5.28
C SER A 56 -13.52 -0.14 4.21
N GLU A 57 -14.27 0.87 4.63
CA GLU A 57 -14.59 2.00 3.75
C GLU A 57 -13.32 2.80 3.44
N TRP A 58 -13.27 3.45 2.28
CA TRP A 58 -12.10 4.22 1.88
C TRP A 58 -11.81 5.40 2.82
N GLY A 59 -12.87 6.14 3.15
CA GLY A 59 -12.89 7.37 3.95
C GLY A 59 -14.35 7.72 4.26
N CYS A 60 -14.60 8.86 4.92
CA CYS A 60 -15.97 9.21 5.29
C CYS A 60 -16.80 9.82 4.15
N TYR A 61 -18.12 9.67 4.30
CA TYR A 61 -19.14 10.21 3.42
C TYR A 61 -19.14 11.74 3.38
N ASN A 62 -19.34 12.33 2.19
CA ASN A 62 -19.41 13.77 1.93
C ASN A 62 -18.22 14.58 2.46
N THR A 63 -17.04 13.96 2.44
CA THR A 63 -15.80 14.61 2.85
C THR A 63 -14.85 14.68 1.67
N GLU A 64 -14.51 15.91 1.31
CA GLU A 64 -13.38 16.19 0.44
C GLU A 64 -12.10 16.21 1.28
N PHE A 65 -11.07 15.53 0.80
CA PHE A 65 -9.75 15.51 1.43
C PHE A 65 -8.83 16.40 0.62
N GLU A 66 -8.67 17.65 1.08
CA GLU A 66 -7.77 18.60 0.45
C GLU A 66 -6.34 18.03 0.42
N GLY A 67 -5.68 18.12 -0.74
CA GLY A 67 -4.32 17.59 -0.93
C GLY A 67 -4.25 16.11 -1.35
N VAL A 68 -5.34 15.34 -1.29
CA VAL A 68 -5.38 13.94 -1.78
C VAL A 68 -5.60 13.94 -3.30
N THR A 69 -4.56 14.32 -4.04
CA THR A 69 -4.56 14.39 -5.52
C THR A 69 -3.54 13.46 -6.16
N GLY A 70 -2.61 12.93 -5.36
CA GLY A 70 -1.54 12.08 -5.86
C GLY A 70 -2.05 10.73 -6.34
N THR A 71 -1.69 10.36 -7.57
CA THR A 71 -1.90 9.01 -8.12
C THR A 71 -0.60 8.26 -8.38
N ALA A 72 0.51 9.00 -8.47
CA ALA A 72 1.82 8.49 -8.87
C ALA A 72 2.50 7.69 -7.75
N ILE A 73 3.47 6.87 -8.16
CA ILE A 73 4.36 6.16 -7.25
C ILE A 73 5.04 7.17 -6.30
N GLY A 74 5.03 6.85 -5.01
CA GLY A 74 5.52 7.69 -3.92
C GLY A 74 4.46 8.59 -3.29
N SER A 75 3.24 8.67 -3.84
CA SER A 75 2.20 9.54 -3.25
C SER A 75 1.32 8.84 -2.21
N GLY A 76 1.42 7.51 -2.06
CA GLY A 76 0.52 6.74 -1.19
C GLY A 76 0.61 7.15 0.27
N ALA A 77 1.83 7.37 0.79
CA ALA A 77 2.05 7.73 2.18
C ALA A 77 1.43 9.09 2.54
N ALA A 78 1.66 10.11 1.70
CA ALA A 78 1.11 11.45 1.90
C ALA A 78 -0.43 11.46 1.85
N ASN A 79 -1.02 10.78 0.86
CA ASN A 79 -2.46 10.63 0.76
C ASN A 79 -3.04 9.92 2.00
N THR A 80 -2.43 8.81 2.39
CA THR A 80 -2.87 8.00 3.54
C THR A 80 -2.87 8.83 4.81
N LYS A 81 -1.79 9.58 5.06
CA LYS A 81 -1.67 10.45 6.23
C LYS A 81 -2.80 11.47 6.32
N ILE A 82 -3.11 12.16 5.21
CA ILE A 82 -4.21 13.14 5.17
C ILE A 82 -5.55 12.49 5.50
N ILE A 83 -5.82 11.31 4.93
CA ILE A 83 -7.10 10.60 5.14
C ILE A 83 -7.17 10.05 6.58
N SER A 84 -6.08 9.46 7.09
CA SER A 84 -6.05 8.82 8.42
C SER A 84 -6.20 9.83 9.57
N GLU A 85 -5.61 11.02 9.42
CA GLU A 85 -5.67 12.13 10.39
C GLU A 85 -6.99 12.91 10.37
N SER A 86 -7.89 12.61 9.42
CA SER A 86 -9.21 13.21 9.40
C SER A 86 -10.10 12.69 10.55
N ASN A 87 -11.15 13.46 10.91
CA ASN A 87 -12.18 12.99 11.84
C ASN A 87 -13.16 11.99 11.21
N CYS A 88 -12.77 11.33 10.12
CA CYS A 88 -13.60 10.34 9.45
C CYS A 88 -13.81 9.10 10.33
N VAL A 89 -15.05 8.62 10.26
CA VAL A 89 -15.48 7.32 10.79
C VAL A 89 -16.21 6.63 9.65
N GLY A 90 -15.91 5.35 9.44
CA GLY A 90 -16.60 4.54 8.45
C GLY A 90 -18.08 4.43 8.83
N ARG A 91 -18.98 4.90 7.96
CA ARG A 91 -20.41 4.99 8.25
C ARG A 91 -21.12 3.65 8.10
N TYR A 92 -20.70 2.85 7.14
CA TYR A 92 -21.24 1.51 6.86
C TYR A 92 -20.22 0.41 7.13
N SER A 93 -19.05 0.75 7.68
CA SER A 93 -18.08 -0.20 8.21
C SER A 93 -18.51 -0.73 9.57
N TYR A 94 -18.44 -2.05 9.79
CA TYR A 94 -18.79 -2.65 11.09
C TYR A 94 -17.85 -2.19 12.21
N SER A 95 -16.58 -1.92 11.89
CA SER A 95 -15.58 -1.43 12.85
C SER A 95 -15.62 0.08 13.06
N GLY A 96 -16.30 0.82 12.16
CA GLY A 96 -16.19 2.29 12.09
C GLY A 96 -14.83 2.76 11.57
N GLU A 97 -13.94 1.86 11.15
CA GLU A 97 -12.62 2.19 10.62
C GLU A 97 -12.67 2.54 9.13
N ILE A 98 -11.63 3.26 8.70
CA ILE A 98 -11.37 3.60 7.30
C ILE A 98 -10.05 2.98 6.84
N ALA A 99 -9.97 2.62 5.56
CA ALA A 99 -8.86 1.89 4.95
C ALA A 99 -7.49 2.57 5.17
N ALA A 100 -7.46 3.90 5.09
CA ALA A 100 -6.24 4.67 5.34
C ALA A 100 -5.75 4.53 6.79
N ARG A 101 -6.65 4.56 7.78
CA ARG A 101 -6.29 4.42 9.20
C ARG A 101 -5.91 2.99 9.55
N VAL A 102 -6.61 2.00 8.97
CA VAL A 102 -6.22 0.59 9.06
C VAL A 102 -4.80 0.38 8.58
N SER A 103 -4.41 1.01 7.46
CA SER A 103 -3.05 0.90 6.94
C SER A 103 -2.03 1.67 7.77
N ASN A 104 -2.36 2.90 8.19
CA ASN A 104 -1.49 3.78 8.96
C ASN A 104 -1.22 3.29 10.40
N ASN A 105 -2.10 2.46 10.96
CA ASN A 105 -1.93 1.85 12.28
C ASN A 105 -1.41 0.41 12.19
N TYR A 106 -1.12 -0.09 10.98
CA TYR A 106 -0.61 -1.43 10.79
C TYR A 106 0.87 -1.47 11.20
N GLU A 107 1.22 -2.45 12.03
CA GLU A 107 2.58 -2.70 12.46
C GLU A 107 3.00 -4.11 12.10
N LEU A 108 4.21 -4.27 11.60
CA LEU A 108 4.80 -5.58 11.29
C LEU A 108 6.30 -5.53 11.54
N ASN A 109 6.81 -6.50 12.30
CA ASN A 109 8.25 -6.70 12.55
C ASN A 109 8.97 -5.43 13.04
N GLY A 110 8.28 -4.58 13.81
CA GLY A 110 8.84 -3.33 14.37
C GLY A 110 8.76 -2.12 13.44
N PHE A 111 8.09 -2.24 12.29
CA PHE A 111 7.82 -1.13 11.38
C PHE A 111 6.36 -0.69 11.49
N ASP A 112 6.14 0.62 11.66
CA ASP A 112 4.85 1.31 11.83
C ASP A 112 4.58 2.35 10.73
N ASP A 113 5.43 2.38 9.69
CA ASP A 113 5.39 3.32 8.57
C ASP A 113 4.59 2.81 7.35
N TRP A 114 3.59 1.95 7.62
CA TRP A 114 2.73 1.35 6.60
C TRP A 114 1.63 2.31 6.14
N TYR A 115 1.23 2.21 4.88
CA TYR A 115 0.24 3.10 4.29
C TYR A 115 -0.59 2.43 3.19
N LEU A 116 -1.72 3.05 2.84
CA LEU A 116 -2.59 2.60 1.77
C LEU A 116 -2.00 3.03 0.41
N PRO A 117 -1.83 2.11 -0.55
CA PRO A 117 -1.09 2.40 -1.78
C PRO A 117 -1.79 3.45 -2.64
N SER A 118 -1.06 4.34 -3.30
CA SER A 118 -1.61 5.17 -4.39
C SER A 118 -2.09 4.31 -5.56
N ARG A 119 -2.85 4.89 -6.49
CA ARG A 119 -3.34 4.17 -7.67
C ARG A 119 -2.20 3.48 -8.45
N ASP A 120 -1.09 4.17 -8.71
CA ASP A 120 -0.02 3.62 -9.53
C ASP A 120 0.85 2.61 -8.76
N GLU A 121 0.99 2.76 -7.44
CA GLU A 121 1.59 1.72 -6.58
C GLU A 121 0.73 0.46 -6.55
N LEU A 122 -0.59 0.62 -6.42
CA LEU A 122 -1.53 -0.49 -6.41
C LEU A 122 -1.55 -1.21 -7.77
N TYR A 123 -1.41 -0.48 -8.87
CA TYR A 123 -1.23 -1.05 -10.20
C TYR A 123 0.04 -1.92 -10.29
N LEU A 124 1.18 -1.41 -9.80
CA LEU A 124 2.42 -2.19 -9.77
C LEU A 124 2.29 -3.44 -8.90
N MET A 125 1.70 -3.30 -7.71
CA MET A 125 1.44 -4.45 -6.82
C MET A 125 0.58 -5.51 -7.51
N ASN A 126 -0.43 -5.10 -8.29
CA ASN A 126 -1.23 -6.03 -9.07
C ASN A 126 -0.44 -6.72 -10.18
N LYS A 127 0.33 -5.96 -10.95
CA LYS A 127 1.15 -6.50 -12.04
C LYS A 127 2.20 -7.48 -11.54
N ASP A 128 2.88 -7.15 -10.43
CA ASP A 128 4.08 -7.84 -10.02
C ASP A 128 3.86 -8.90 -8.94
N LEU A 129 2.74 -8.84 -8.19
CA LEU A 129 2.37 -9.86 -7.22
C LEU A 129 1.06 -10.57 -7.57
N ILE A 130 -0.07 -9.84 -7.64
CA ILE A 130 -1.41 -10.44 -7.76
C ILE A 130 -1.53 -11.26 -9.05
N ALA A 131 -1.14 -10.68 -10.20
CA ALA A 131 -1.21 -11.33 -11.51
C ALA A 131 -0.27 -12.55 -11.63
N LYS A 132 0.68 -12.71 -10.69
CA LYS A 132 1.60 -13.83 -10.60
C LYS A 132 1.25 -14.79 -9.46
N ASP A 133 0.08 -14.62 -8.83
CA ASP A 133 -0.40 -15.42 -7.70
C ASP A 133 0.55 -15.42 -6.49
N LEU A 134 1.24 -14.30 -6.26
CA LEU A 134 2.09 -14.07 -5.09
C LEU A 134 1.34 -13.25 -4.03
N GLY A 135 1.66 -13.42 -2.74
CA GLY A 135 1.18 -12.55 -1.66
C GLY A 135 -0.21 -12.88 -1.08
N GLY A 136 -0.85 -13.96 -1.55
CA GLY A 136 -2.05 -14.52 -0.91
C GLY A 136 -3.23 -13.57 -0.84
N PHE A 137 -3.41 -12.73 -1.87
CA PHE A 137 -4.46 -11.73 -1.90
C PHE A 137 -5.84 -12.38 -2.10
N LYS A 138 -6.81 -12.04 -1.24
CA LYS A 138 -8.14 -12.68 -1.21
C LYS A 138 -9.27 -11.78 -1.71
N GLY A 139 -9.04 -10.47 -1.70
CA GLY A 139 -10.01 -9.46 -2.12
C GLY A 139 -10.27 -9.48 -3.62
N ARG A 140 -11.48 -9.12 -4.08
CA ARG A 140 -11.72 -8.93 -5.52
C ARG A 140 -11.26 -7.58 -6.04
N SER A 141 -11.25 -6.59 -5.15
CA SER A 141 -10.85 -5.22 -5.40
C SER A 141 -10.20 -4.63 -4.17
N TYR A 142 -9.18 -3.80 -4.40
CA TYR A 142 -8.38 -3.18 -3.36
C TYR A 142 -8.50 -1.66 -3.44
N TRP A 143 -8.61 -1.03 -2.27
CA TRP A 143 -8.54 0.41 -2.18
C TRP A 143 -7.13 0.92 -2.49
N SER A 144 -7.05 1.97 -3.29
CA SER A 144 -5.89 2.86 -3.28
C SER A 144 -6.16 4.05 -2.33
N SER A 145 -5.16 4.83 -1.94
CA SER A 145 -5.30 6.11 -1.24
C SER A 145 -5.58 7.29 -2.17
N SER A 146 -5.74 7.05 -3.47
CA SER A 146 -5.95 8.11 -4.46
C SER A 146 -7.44 8.43 -4.63
N ASN A 147 -7.77 9.72 -4.50
CA ASN A 147 -9.10 10.24 -4.84
C ASN A 147 -9.38 10.07 -6.36
N TYR A 148 -10.60 9.65 -6.71
CA TYR A 148 -11.11 9.78 -8.06
C TYR A 148 -12.09 10.95 -8.15
N THR A 149 -11.62 12.08 -8.68
CA THR A 149 -12.45 13.29 -8.82
C THR A 149 -13.14 13.32 -10.18
N ILE A 150 -14.47 13.34 -10.16
CA ILE A 150 -15.28 13.80 -11.30
C ILE A 150 -15.76 15.21 -10.96
N SER A 151 -15.75 16.14 -11.92
CA SER A 151 -16.00 17.58 -11.68
C SER A 151 -17.30 17.92 -10.95
N SER A 152 -18.29 17.03 -10.96
CA SER A 152 -19.57 17.21 -10.26
C SER A 152 -19.62 16.58 -8.86
N ARG A 153 -18.64 15.74 -8.50
CA ARG A 153 -18.66 14.82 -7.33
C ARG A 153 -17.25 14.51 -6.81
N PRO A 154 -16.51 15.49 -6.26
CA PRO A 154 -15.11 15.33 -5.82
C PRO A 154 -14.94 14.43 -4.57
N ASP A 155 -16.01 14.16 -3.87
CA ASP A 155 -16.10 13.49 -2.57
C ASP A 155 -16.73 12.08 -2.63
N GLU A 156 -17.17 11.62 -3.81
CA GLU A 156 -17.93 10.37 -3.93
C GLU A 156 -17.07 9.14 -4.26
N PHE A 157 -15.94 9.30 -4.97
CA PHE A 157 -15.24 8.17 -5.58
C PHE A 157 -13.75 8.09 -5.23
N ALA A 158 -13.23 6.88 -5.16
CA ALA A 158 -11.81 6.59 -5.00
C ALA A 158 -11.35 5.54 -6.01
N TRP A 159 -10.07 5.58 -6.35
CA TRP A 159 -9.48 4.60 -7.25
C TRP A 159 -9.33 3.25 -6.56
N ILE A 160 -9.66 2.20 -7.31
CA ILE A 160 -9.39 0.81 -6.95
C ILE A 160 -8.61 0.10 -8.03
N GLN A 161 -8.02 -1.02 -7.64
CA GLN A 161 -7.54 -2.05 -8.55
C GLN A 161 -8.38 -3.31 -8.33
N SER A 162 -9.02 -3.83 -9.39
CA SER A 162 -9.69 -5.13 -9.37
C SER A 162 -8.76 -6.25 -9.82
N PHE A 163 -8.95 -7.47 -9.31
CA PHE A 163 -8.18 -8.63 -9.76
C PHE A 163 -8.46 -8.98 -11.22
N GLY A 164 -7.40 -9.15 -12.00
CA GLY A 164 -7.49 -9.53 -13.42
C GLY A 164 -8.10 -8.45 -14.32
N GLY A 165 -8.23 -7.21 -13.83
CA GLY A 165 -8.82 -6.09 -14.57
C GLY A 165 -8.03 -4.79 -14.40
N ASP A 166 -8.59 -3.71 -14.92
CA ASP A 166 -7.99 -2.37 -14.89
C ASP A 166 -8.30 -1.61 -13.58
N ASN A 167 -7.66 -0.45 -13.41
CA ASN A 167 -8.01 0.52 -12.39
C ASN A 167 -9.23 1.33 -12.80
N TYR A 168 -10.14 1.58 -11.87
CA TYR A 168 -11.30 2.46 -12.07
C TYR A 168 -11.76 3.10 -10.77
N GLY A 169 -12.54 4.17 -10.88
CA GLY A 169 -13.17 4.84 -9.75
C GLY A 169 -14.43 4.09 -9.31
N VAL A 170 -14.57 3.86 -8.01
CA VAL A 170 -15.81 3.33 -7.41
C VAL A 170 -16.22 4.16 -6.21
N SER A 171 -17.50 4.05 -5.88
CA SER A 171 -18.09 4.72 -4.72
C SER A 171 -17.32 4.35 -3.46
N ARG A 172 -16.91 5.35 -2.68
CA ARG A 172 -16.17 5.18 -1.42
C ARG A 172 -16.98 4.50 -0.31
N PHE A 173 -18.28 4.30 -0.53
CA PHE A 173 -19.27 3.95 0.51
C PHE A 173 -19.45 2.43 0.71
N GLY A 174 -18.52 1.63 0.19
CA GLY A 174 -18.49 0.17 0.37
C GLY A 174 -17.20 -0.28 1.04
N GLU A 175 -17.26 -1.41 1.73
CA GLU A 175 -16.07 -2.06 2.27
C GLU A 175 -15.35 -2.81 1.14
N LEU A 176 -14.10 -2.43 0.86
CA LEU A 176 -13.21 -3.18 -0.04
C LEU A 176 -11.93 -3.56 0.69
N SER A 177 -11.18 -4.47 0.08
CA SER A 177 -9.99 -5.05 0.70
C SER A 177 -8.87 -4.02 0.85
N VAL A 178 -8.18 -4.13 1.98
CA VAL A 178 -7.05 -3.29 2.35
C VAL A 178 -5.79 -4.15 2.35
N ARG A 179 -4.78 -3.71 1.58
CA ARG A 179 -3.42 -4.22 1.68
C ARG A 179 -2.48 -3.05 1.88
N SER A 180 -1.89 -2.97 3.07
CA SER A 180 -0.89 -1.97 3.38
C SER A 180 0.39 -2.19 2.58
N ILE A 181 1.04 -1.11 2.21
CA ILE A 181 2.38 -1.11 1.63
C ILE A 181 3.31 -0.21 2.44
N ARG A 182 4.61 -0.38 2.24
CA ARG A 182 5.66 0.38 2.92
C ARG A 182 6.81 0.63 1.95
N SER A 183 7.44 1.80 2.04
CA SER A 183 8.68 2.09 1.31
C SER A 183 9.90 1.76 2.16
N PHE A 184 10.99 1.34 1.52
CA PHE A 184 12.30 1.13 2.15
C PHE A 184 13.43 1.68 1.28
#